data_AF-A0A7K4CYU6-F1
#
_entry.id   AF-A0A7K4CYU6-F1
#
_cell.length_a   1.000
_cell.length_b   1.000
_cell.length_c   1.000
_cell.angle_alpha   90.00
_cell.angle_beta   90.00
_cell.angle_gamma   90.00
#
_symmetry.space_group_name_H-M   'P 1'
#
loop_
_entity.id
_entity.type
_entity.pdbx_description
1 polymer ?
#
loop_
_entity_poly.entity_id
_entity_poly.type
_entity_poly.pdbx_seq_one_letter_code
_entity_poly.pdbx_strand_id
1 'polypeptide(L)'
;MDGKSLRMAKMLCVDGRAMLVAADHGLMLGPIPGVVDLGATLSRIIEGGCDGILVSPGQAVQLHHLFLGKRAPAMLLRGDYISGFRSLTYTLPNERIHHFESVPPRKALALGADATVVYYILGRPDDEENDEATNIEAISKMARESEQCGLPFIIEPMPFGPRTSGTNFVDLLKIGIRVAEEIGADGIKINYSGDVSSFRDIVRSVDIPVFILGGAKSKGYREACELVEEALKAGASGTVFGRQILQVPDPGELARIFMRIVHEGASTKELFSQKVKGISKLKVDLNKCTGCGTCSVACSMAHSGMSHPSYFAINVANEFPKKLVARTCTRCGKCIDACPKHALSFDKADGHVRADGTRCDLCTGQGGLACVAACPMHVVQPPANIPGAPYPQGVPLACDFCGGYPECVEWCPVDAITIQEVRPDE
;
A
#
# COMPACT_ATOMS: atom_id res chain seq x y z
N MET A 1 -21.60 5.75 27.93
CA MET A 1 -20.19 6.09 27.72
C MET A 1 -19.38 5.07 28.51
N ASP A 2 -18.89 4.03 27.84
CA ASP A 2 -18.11 2.95 28.44
C ASP A 2 -16.60 3.19 28.27
N GLY A 3 -15.79 2.45 29.02
CA GLY A 3 -14.33 2.57 28.98
C GLY A 3 -13.71 2.14 27.65
N LYS A 4 -14.39 1.30 26.87
CA LYS A 4 -13.93 0.86 25.55
C LYS A 4 -13.96 2.02 24.56
N SER A 5 -15.05 2.77 24.52
CA SER A 5 -15.21 3.94 23.64
C SER A 5 -14.10 4.98 23.83
N LEU A 6 -13.70 5.27 25.08
CA LEU A 6 -12.62 6.22 25.38
C LEU A 6 -11.24 5.71 24.93
N ARG A 7 -11.00 4.40 24.97
CA ARG A 7 -9.74 3.80 24.50
C ARG A 7 -9.69 3.68 22.98
N MET A 8 -10.80 3.31 22.35
CA MET A 8 -10.92 3.32 20.88
C MET A 8 -10.65 4.72 20.33
N ALA A 9 -11.12 5.78 20.98
CA ALA A 9 -10.86 7.17 20.58
C ALA A 9 -9.38 7.62 20.67
N LYS A 10 -8.49 6.81 21.28
CA LYS A 10 -7.04 7.07 21.22
C LYS A 10 -6.40 6.60 19.93
N MET A 11 -6.99 5.61 19.27
CA MET A 11 -6.46 5.03 18.03
C MET A 11 -7.28 5.44 16.81
N LEU A 12 -8.61 5.55 16.95
CA LEU A 12 -9.50 6.11 15.92
C LEU A 12 -9.56 7.63 16.08
N CYS A 13 -9.03 8.33 15.08
CA CYS A 13 -9.09 9.78 15.00
C CYS A 13 -10.52 10.28 14.74
N VAL A 14 -10.69 11.61 14.75
CA VAL A 14 -12.00 12.28 14.57
C VAL A 14 -12.69 11.97 13.24
N ASP A 15 -11.93 11.51 12.26
CA ASP A 15 -12.39 11.05 10.94
C ASP A 15 -12.84 9.59 10.93
N GLY A 16 -12.79 8.91 12.08
CA GLY A 16 -13.15 7.50 12.24
C GLY A 16 -12.11 6.55 11.66
N ARG A 17 -10.85 7.00 11.46
CA ARG A 17 -9.78 6.20 10.85
C ARG A 17 -8.55 6.08 11.74
N ALA A 18 -7.72 5.07 11.47
CA ALA A 18 -6.45 4.83 12.15
C ALA A 18 -5.38 4.22 11.23
N MET A 19 -4.15 4.71 11.36
CA MET A 19 -2.94 4.08 10.86
C MET A 19 -2.28 3.31 12.01
N LEU A 20 -2.54 2.00 12.05
CA LEU A 20 -1.95 1.10 13.05
C LEU A 20 -0.83 0.26 12.44
N VAL A 21 0.13 -0.13 13.26
CA VAL A 21 1.28 -0.94 12.85
C VAL A 21 1.35 -2.23 13.66
N ALA A 22 1.47 -3.38 13.00
CA ALA A 22 1.73 -4.66 13.64
C ALA A 22 3.24 -4.90 13.81
N ALA A 23 3.66 -5.14 15.04
CA ALA A 23 5.05 -5.31 15.48
C ALA A 23 5.23 -6.53 16.41
N ASP A 24 4.25 -7.42 16.44
CA ASP A 24 4.19 -8.66 17.23
C ASP A 24 4.86 -9.86 16.54
N HIS A 25 5.25 -9.72 15.28
CA HIS A 25 5.84 -10.79 14.44
C HIS A 25 6.97 -11.56 15.11
N GLY A 26 7.80 -10.92 15.95
CA GLY A 26 8.91 -11.59 16.62
C GLY A 26 8.47 -12.75 17.53
N LEU A 27 7.26 -12.68 18.09
CA LEU A 27 6.66 -13.76 18.89
C LEU A 27 6.43 -15.04 18.05
N MET A 28 6.12 -14.83 16.78
CA MET A 28 5.66 -15.86 15.84
C MET A 28 6.77 -16.37 14.92
N LEU A 29 7.46 -15.43 14.28
CA LEU A 29 8.38 -15.62 13.15
C LEU A 29 9.85 -15.47 13.53
N GLY A 30 10.14 -15.02 14.76
CA GLY A 30 11.49 -14.70 15.18
C GLY A 30 12.05 -13.44 14.51
N PRO A 31 13.38 -13.32 14.36
CA PRO A 31 14.06 -12.07 13.98
C PRO A 31 14.01 -11.82 12.46
N ILE A 32 12.80 -11.62 11.91
CA ILE A 32 12.62 -11.21 10.52
C ILE A 32 13.20 -9.81 10.28
N PRO A 33 13.54 -9.43 9.03
CA PRO A 33 13.91 -8.05 8.70
C PRO A 33 12.89 -7.04 9.27
N GLY A 34 13.37 -5.91 9.80
CA GLY A 34 12.55 -4.90 10.48
C GLY A 34 12.18 -5.21 11.94
N VAL A 35 12.40 -6.44 12.41
CA VAL A 35 12.09 -6.86 13.79
C VAL A 35 13.37 -7.18 14.59
N VAL A 36 14.52 -7.30 13.92
CA VAL A 36 15.83 -7.54 14.56
C VAL A 36 16.16 -6.44 15.57
N ASP A 37 16.06 -5.16 15.15
CA ASP A 37 16.13 -3.99 16.02
C ASP A 37 14.77 -3.29 16.01
N LEU A 38 13.84 -3.88 16.76
CA LEU A 38 12.46 -3.40 16.79
C LEU A 38 12.36 -2.00 17.41
N GLY A 39 13.16 -1.68 18.44
CA GLY A 39 13.14 -0.38 19.10
C GLY A 39 13.51 0.77 18.16
N ALA A 40 14.59 0.62 17.38
CA ALA A 40 14.96 1.61 16.38
C ALA A 40 13.90 1.74 15.27
N THR A 41 13.36 0.60 14.80
CA THR A 41 12.34 0.58 13.75
C THR A 41 11.06 1.28 14.20
N LEU A 42 10.56 0.99 15.41
CA LEU A 42 9.35 1.61 15.95
C LEU A 42 9.55 3.10 16.23
N SER A 43 10.72 3.51 16.71
CA SER A 43 11.03 4.93 16.92
C SER A 43 10.86 5.74 15.62
N ARG A 44 11.37 5.22 14.50
CA ARG A 44 11.21 5.83 13.17
C ARG A 44 9.75 5.90 12.71
N ILE A 45 8.97 4.85 12.98
CA ILE A 45 7.54 4.80 12.64
C ILE A 45 6.75 5.83 13.47
N ILE A 46 7.06 5.94 14.76
CA ILE A 46 6.44 6.92 15.68
C ILE A 46 6.79 8.35 15.27
N GLU A 47 8.04 8.62 14.85
CA GLU A 47 8.43 9.91 14.25
C GLU A 47 7.61 10.24 13.00
N GLY A 48 7.13 9.21 12.29
CA GLY A 48 6.25 9.36 11.14
C GLY A 48 4.78 9.59 11.47
N GLY A 49 4.39 9.42 12.74
CA GLY A 49 3.10 9.84 13.28
C GLY A 49 2.02 8.78 13.39
N CYS A 50 2.33 7.48 13.44
CA CYS A 50 1.30 6.44 13.56
C CYS A 50 0.37 6.61 14.77
N ASP A 51 -0.89 6.16 14.65
CA ASP A 51 -1.89 6.30 15.71
C ASP A 51 -1.78 5.19 16.77
N GLY A 52 -1.27 4.03 16.39
CA GLY A 52 -1.18 2.88 17.28
C GLY A 52 -0.23 1.79 16.81
N ILE A 53 0.28 1.01 17.75
CA ILE A 53 1.20 -0.10 17.48
C ILE A 53 0.76 -1.34 18.25
N LEU A 54 0.56 -2.44 17.52
CA LEU A 54 0.35 -3.77 18.06
C LEU A 54 1.69 -4.42 18.39
N VAL A 55 1.94 -4.70 19.66
CA VAL A 55 3.17 -5.36 20.15
C VAL A 55 2.86 -6.65 20.90
N SER A 56 3.85 -7.53 20.99
CA SER A 56 3.76 -8.71 21.84
C SER A 56 3.95 -8.35 23.33
N PRO A 57 3.45 -9.17 24.27
CA PRO A 57 3.57 -8.93 25.71
C PRO A 57 4.98 -8.64 26.20
N GLY A 58 5.98 -9.39 25.71
CA GLY A 58 7.37 -9.16 26.06
C GLY A 58 7.89 -7.82 25.53
N GLN A 59 7.54 -7.47 24.29
CA GLN A 59 7.95 -6.20 23.68
C GLN A 59 7.25 -4.99 24.32
N ALA A 60 5.99 -5.14 24.76
CA ALA A 60 5.31 -4.09 25.53
C ALA A 60 6.08 -3.71 26.80
N VAL A 61 6.68 -4.68 27.50
CA VAL A 61 7.50 -4.41 28.70
C VAL A 61 8.84 -3.77 28.33
N GLN A 62 9.53 -4.29 27.32
CA GLN A 62 10.87 -3.81 26.94
C GLN A 62 10.83 -2.42 26.28
N LEU A 63 9.81 -2.17 25.48
CA LEU A 63 9.65 -0.96 24.67
C LEU A 63 8.59 0.01 25.23
N HIS A 64 8.16 -0.17 26.49
CA HIS A 64 7.14 0.67 27.12
C HIS A 64 7.44 2.17 27.03
N HIS A 65 8.73 2.55 27.03
CA HIS A 65 9.18 3.93 26.92
C HIS A 65 8.72 4.63 25.63
N LEU A 66 8.44 3.88 24.56
CA LEU A 66 7.88 4.40 23.30
C LEU A 66 6.40 4.79 23.40
N PHE A 67 5.71 4.28 24.43
CA PHE A 67 4.28 4.53 24.67
C PHE A 67 4.03 5.56 25.78
N LEU A 68 5.08 6.26 26.24
CA LEU A 68 4.97 7.27 27.28
C LEU A 68 4.77 8.66 26.67
N GLY A 69 3.74 9.36 27.13
CA GLY A 69 3.52 10.79 26.84
C GLY A 69 2.24 11.08 26.07
N LYS A 70 1.87 12.36 25.99
CA LYS A 70 0.59 12.80 25.40
C LYS A 70 0.47 12.57 23.89
N ARG A 71 1.60 12.42 23.20
CA ARG A 71 1.67 12.19 21.75
C ARG A 71 2.14 10.77 21.41
N ALA A 72 2.19 9.89 22.41
CA ALA A 72 2.54 8.50 22.17
C ALA A 72 1.39 7.81 21.42
N PRO A 73 1.70 6.85 20.53
CA PRO A 73 0.68 6.06 19.86
C PRO A 73 -0.08 5.19 20.88
N ALA A 74 -1.28 4.77 20.53
CA ALA A 74 -2.02 3.75 21.28
C ALA A 74 -1.23 2.43 21.33
N MET A 75 -1.21 1.78 22.49
CA MET A 75 -0.55 0.48 22.63
C MET A 75 -1.58 -0.63 22.48
N LEU A 76 -1.52 -1.35 21.35
CA LEU A 76 -2.30 -2.57 21.16
C LEU A 76 -1.47 -3.77 21.59
N LEU A 77 -2.08 -4.74 22.26
CA LEU A 77 -1.38 -5.92 22.74
C LEU A 77 -1.86 -7.19 22.05
N ARG A 78 -0.92 -8.01 21.55
CA ARG A 78 -1.23 -9.37 21.11
C ARG A 78 -1.63 -10.21 22.33
N GLY A 79 -2.90 -10.63 22.38
CA GLY A 79 -3.46 -11.37 23.50
C GLY A 79 -3.26 -12.88 23.42
N ASP A 80 -2.99 -13.40 22.23
CA ASP A 80 -2.90 -14.83 21.96
C ASP A 80 -1.61 -15.21 21.22
N TYR A 81 -1.38 -16.51 21.12
CA TYR A 81 -0.31 -17.10 20.32
C TYR A 81 -0.92 -18.12 19.37
N ILE A 82 -0.30 -18.27 18.20
CA ILE A 82 -0.59 -19.33 17.24
C ILE A 82 0.73 -20.01 16.82
N SER A 83 0.76 -21.24 16.33
CA SER A 83 2.00 -21.85 15.79
C SER A 83 2.07 -21.87 14.26
N GLY A 84 1.00 -21.44 13.59
CA GLY A 84 0.75 -21.64 12.16
C GLY A 84 1.66 -20.88 11.19
N PHE A 85 2.43 -19.88 11.63
CA PHE A 85 3.22 -19.03 10.72
C PHE A 85 4.72 -19.38 10.65
N ARG A 86 5.22 -20.42 11.34
CA ARG A 86 6.65 -20.81 11.34
C ARG A 86 7.03 -21.64 10.11
N SER A 87 8.19 -21.39 9.50
CA SER A 87 8.58 -21.99 8.20
C SER A 87 10.03 -22.50 8.09
N LEU A 88 10.51 -23.40 8.96
CA LEU A 88 11.83 -24.03 8.74
C LEU A 88 11.78 -25.52 8.39
N THR A 89 10.69 -26.23 8.67
CA THR A 89 10.60 -27.69 8.42
C THR A 89 9.21 -28.21 8.07
N TYR A 90 8.20 -27.36 7.96
CA TYR A 90 6.83 -27.79 7.69
C TYR A 90 6.40 -27.40 6.27
N THR A 91 6.07 -28.41 5.48
CA THR A 91 5.37 -28.28 4.20
C THR A 91 4.06 -27.55 4.43
N LEU A 92 3.88 -26.36 3.84
CA LEU A 92 2.60 -25.68 3.83
C LEU A 92 1.59 -26.47 2.97
N PRO A 93 0.30 -26.54 3.38
CA PRO A 93 -0.26 -25.97 4.60
C PRO A 93 0.01 -26.82 5.86
N ASN A 94 0.23 -26.16 7.00
CA ASN A 94 0.46 -26.83 8.29
C ASN A 94 -0.75 -27.70 8.69
N GLU A 95 -0.54 -29.02 8.74
CA GLU A 95 -1.57 -29.99 9.15
C GLU A 95 -2.07 -29.74 10.56
N ARG A 96 -1.20 -29.30 11.47
CA ARG A 96 -1.55 -28.97 12.86
C ARG A 96 -1.09 -27.59 13.29
N ILE A 97 -1.90 -26.92 14.10
CA ILE A 97 -1.53 -25.66 14.76
C ILE A 97 -1.95 -25.69 16.23
N HIS A 98 -1.26 -24.94 17.06
CA HIS A 98 -1.66 -24.66 18.43
C HIS A 98 -1.98 -23.19 18.56
N HIS A 99 -3.11 -22.88 19.19
CA HIS A 99 -3.47 -21.53 19.61
C HIS A 99 -3.81 -21.53 21.11
N PHE A 100 -3.44 -20.47 21.80
CA PHE A 100 -3.78 -20.29 23.22
C PHE A 100 -3.73 -18.82 23.62
N GLU A 101 -4.46 -18.49 24.69
CA GLU A 101 -4.39 -17.19 25.34
C GLU A 101 -2.98 -16.98 25.93
N SER A 102 -2.23 -16.02 25.39
CA SER A 102 -0.90 -15.68 25.88
C SER A 102 -0.98 -14.73 27.07
N VAL A 103 -1.92 -13.77 27.05
CA VAL A 103 -2.12 -12.78 28.10
C VAL A 103 -3.61 -12.48 28.26
N PRO A 104 -4.21 -12.66 29.44
CA PRO A 104 -5.62 -12.34 29.66
C PRO A 104 -5.87 -10.82 29.59
N PRO A 105 -7.06 -10.36 29.16
CA PRO A 105 -7.40 -8.95 29.02
C PRO A 105 -7.09 -8.07 30.24
N ARG A 106 -7.37 -8.55 31.46
CA ARG A 106 -7.03 -7.82 32.69
C ARG A 106 -5.53 -7.54 32.83
N LYS A 107 -4.68 -8.47 32.40
CA LYS A 107 -3.23 -8.30 32.44
C LYS A 107 -2.76 -7.38 31.31
N ALA A 108 -3.37 -7.46 30.12
CA ALA A 108 -3.12 -6.52 29.04
C ALA A 108 -3.45 -5.08 29.46
N LEU A 109 -4.60 -4.88 30.10
CA LEU A 109 -4.99 -3.60 30.69
C LEU A 109 -3.97 -3.11 31.73
N ALA A 110 -3.50 -4.00 32.62
CA ALA A 110 -2.50 -3.66 33.63
C ALA A 110 -1.12 -3.29 33.03
N LEU A 111 -0.80 -3.77 31.83
CA LEU A 111 0.39 -3.34 31.07
C LEU A 111 0.21 -1.97 30.42
N GLY A 112 -0.99 -1.40 30.45
CA GLY A 112 -1.31 -0.12 29.83
C GLY A 112 -1.83 -0.23 28.40
N ALA A 113 -2.25 -1.43 27.97
CA ALA A 113 -2.82 -1.61 26.64
C ALA A 113 -4.11 -0.79 26.46
N ASP A 114 -4.25 -0.17 25.29
CA ASP A 114 -5.44 0.52 24.84
C ASP A 114 -6.40 -0.41 24.09
N ALA A 115 -5.91 -1.53 23.54
CA ALA A 115 -6.73 -2.63 23.04
C ALA A 115 -5.95 -3.95 23.12
N THR A 116 -6.66 -5.08 23.07
CA THR A 116 -6.07 -6.39 22.84
C THR A 116 -6.48 -6.92 21.47
N VAL A 117 -5.57 -7.62 20.79
CA VAL A 117 -5.77 -8.19 19.46
C VAL A 117 -5.56 -9.70 19.53
N VAL A 118 -6.49 -10.48 18.98
CA VAL A 118 -6.41 -11.95 18.93
C VAL A 118 -6.68 -12.48 17.53
N TYR A 119 -6.17 -13.67 17.21
CA TYR A 119 -6.48 -14.38 15.96
C TYR A 119 -7.78 -15.16 16.08
N TYR A 120 -8.56 -15.16 14.99
CA TYR A 120 -9.63 -16.11 14.75
C TYR A 120 -9.30 -16.92 13.49
N ILE A 121 -8.99 -18.20 13.64
CA ILE A 121 -8.54 -19.07 12.55
C ILE A 121 -9.72 -19.81 11.96
N LEU A 122 -9.98 -19.56 10.67
CA LEU A 122 -11.05 -20.21 9.92
C LEU A 122 -10.50 -21.17 8.86
N GLY A 123 -11.31 -22.14 8.46
CA GLY A 123 -10.99 -23.03 7.34
C GLY A 123 -10.11 -24.21 7.74
N ARG A 124 -10.26 -24.65 8.99
CA ARG A 124 -9.68 -25.89 9.53
C ARG A 124 -10.78 -26.93 9.79
N PRO A 125 -10.42 -28.23 9.88
CA PRO A 125 -11.37 -29.26 10.28
C PRO A 125 -11.65 -29.21 11.79
N ASP A 126 -12.90 -29.55 12.13
CA ASP A 126 -13.36 -29.61 13.51
C ASP A 126 -12.94 -30.96 14.13
N ASP A 127 -11.69 -31.06 14.58
CA ASP A 127 -11.17 -32.20 15.34
C ASP A 127 -10.57 -31.76 16.68
N GLU A 128 -10.60 -32.63 17.69
CA GLU A 128 -10.28 -32.32 19.10
C GLU A 128 -8.92 -31.61 19.31
N GLU A 129 -7.99 -31.70 18.35
CA GLU A 129 -6.66 -31.09 18.43
C GLU A 129 -6.49 -29.83 17.55
N ASN A 130 -7.36 -29.59 16.56
CA ASN A 130 -7.19 -28.55 15.53
C ASN A 130 -8.45 -27.76 15.18
N ASP A 131 -9.47 -27.81 16.02
CA ASP A 131 -10.78 -27.24 15.73
C ASP A 131 -10.85 -25.72 15.95
N GLU A 132 -11.41 -25.04 14.95
CA GLU A 132 -11.94 -23.68 14.99
C GLU A 132 -12.78 -23.43 16.27
N ALA A 133 -13.53 -24.43 16.74
CA ALA A 133 -14.33 -24.35 17.96
C ALA A 133 -13.49 -24.04 19.22
N THR A 134 -12.32 -24.65 19.38
CA THR A 134 -11.45 -24.38 20.55
C THR A 134 -10.87 -22.97 20.50
N ASN A 135 -10.63 -22.44 19.28
CA ASN A 135 -10.18 -21.06 19.11
C ASN A 135 -11.34 -20.10 19.45
N ILE A 136 -12.55 -20.36 18.95
CA ILE A 136 -13.75 -19.59 19.29
C ILE A 136 -14.03 -19.61 20.79
N GLU A 137 -13.86 -20.73 21.49
CA GLU A 137 -14.05 -20.82 22.93
C GLU A 137 -13.10 -19.86 23.67
N ALA A 138 -11.81 -19.89 23.32
CA ALA A 138 -10.80 -18.99 23.89
C ALA A 138 -11.10 -17.51 23.59
N ILE A 139 -11.41 -17.19 22.33
CA ILE A 139 -11.76 -15.82 21.92
C ILE A 139 -13.02 -15.34 22.65
N SER A 140 -14.05 -16.19 22.77
CA SER A 140 -15.30 -15.85 23.46
C SER A 140 -15.09 -15.58 24.95
N LYS A 141 -14.19 -16.34 25.59
CA LYS A 141 -13.75 -16.07 26.97
C LYS A 141 -13.06 -14.71 27.07
N MET A 142 -12.11 -14.44 26.18
CA MET A 142 -11.37 -13.17 26.18
C MET A 142 -12.26 -11.97 25.84
N ALA A 143 -13.28 -12.12 24.98
CA ALA A 143 -14.25 -11.06 24.69
C ALA A 143 -15.04 -10.66 25.95
N ARG A 144 -15.54 -11.65 26.71
CA ARG A 144 -16.22 -11.41 28.00
C ARG A 144 -15.31 -10.74 29.03
N GLU A 145 -14.06 -11.18 29.14
CA GLU A 145 -13.09 -10.57 30.07
C GLU A 145 -12.72 -9.14 29.67
N SER A 146 -12.62 -8.87 28.37
CA SER A 146 -12.35 -7.54 27.81
C SER A 146 -13.50 -6.58 28.10
N GLU A 147 -14.74 -7.04 27.95
CA GLU A 147 -15.95 -6.30 28.33
C GLU A 147 -15.93 -5.94 29.83
N GLN A 148 -15.67 -6.92 30.70
CA GLN A 148 -15.65 -6.72 32.15
C GLN A 148 -14.61 -5.70 32.64
N CYS A 149 -13.52 -5.49 31.89
CA CYS A 149 -12.48 -4.53 32.25
C CYS A 149 -12.46 -3.28 31.35
N GLY A 150 -13.40 -3.16 30.41
CA GLY A 150 -13.52 -2.04 29.49
C GLY A 150 -12.33 -1.89 28.53
N LEU A 151 -11.66 -3.00 28.19
CA LEU A 151 -10.57 -3.02 27.22
C LEU A 151 -11.14 -3.34 25.82
N PRO A 152 -10.92 -2.50 24.81
CA PRO A 152 -11.29 -2.83 23.44
C PRO A 152 -10.69 -4.15 22.96
N PHE A 153 -11.51 -4.94 22.28
CA PHE A 153 -11.21 -6.28 21.81
C PHE A 153 -11.24 -6.33 20.28
N ILE A 154 -10.08 -6.45 19.66
CA ILE A 154 -9.95 -6.55 18.20
C ILE A 154 -9.72 -8.02 17.83
N ILE A 155 -10.53 -8.53 16.92
CA ILE A 155 -10.37 -9.89 16.40
C ILE A 155 -9.78 -9.82 15.01
N GLU A 156 -8.85 -10.73 14.72
CA GLU A 156 -8.20 -10.89 13.43
C GLU A 156 -8.67 -12.20 12.77
N PRO A 157 -9.82 -12.22 12.06
CA PRO A 157 -10.24 -13.36 11.26
C PRO A 157 -9.23 -13.66 10.15
N MET A 158 -8.72 -14.89 10.16
CA MET A 158 -7.68 -15.37 9.28
C MET A 158 -8.13 -16.70 8.67
N PRO A 159 -8.60 -16.68 7.41
CA PRO A 159 -8.75 -17.88 6.62
C PRO A 159 -7.38 -18.55 6.46
N PHE A 160 -7.16 -19.64 7.20
CA PHE A 160 -5.89 -20.32 7.28
C PHE A 160 -6.11 -21.80 7.59
N GLY A 161 -5.84 -22.66 6.62
CA GLY A 161 -5.90 -24.10 6.83
C GLY A 161 -6.22 -24.89 5.56
N PRO A 162 -6.33 -26.23 5.68
CA PRO A 162 -6.56 -27.11 4.54
C PRO A 162 -7.86 -26.85 3.77
N ARG A 163 -8.86 -26.19 4.40
CA ARG A 163 -10.13 -25.84 3.74
C ARG A 163 -10.14 -24.43 3.16
N THR A 164 -9.03 -23.70 3.25
CA THR A 164 -8.90 -22.36 2.65
C THR A 164 -8.32 -22.47 1.25
N SER A 165 -9.01 -21.90 0.27
CA SER A 165 -8.56 -21.80 -1.11
C SER A 165 -8.79 -20.38 -1.63
N GLY A 166 -8.22 -20.05 -2.81
CA GLY A 166 -8.49 -18.76 -3.44
C GLY A 166 -9.96 -18.55 -3.80
N THR A 167 -10.74 -19.62 -4.01
CA THR A 167 -12.13 -19.52 -4.45
C THR A 167 -13.12 -19.25 -3.32
N ASN A 168 -12.82 -19.70 -2.10
CA ASN A 168 -13.68 -19.49 -0.93
C ASN A 168 -13.12 -18.45 0.06
N PHE A 169 -11.97 -17.84 -0.25
CA PHE A 169 -11.30 -16.88 0.64
C PHE A 169 -12.21 -15.72 1.05
N VAL A 170 -12.92 -15.13 0.08
CA VAL A 170 -13.86 -14.00 0.32
C VAL A 170 -15.03 -14.43 1.21
N ASP A 171 -15.58 -15.63 1.00
CA ASP A 171 -16.69 -16.14 1.80
C ASP A 171 -16.25 -16.44 3.24
N LEU A 172 -15.04 -17.01 3.42
CA LEU A 172 -14.46 -17.23 4.73
C LEU A 172 -14.19 -15.92 5.48
N LEU A 173 -13.76 -14.86 4.78
CA LEU A 173 -13.64 -13.53 5.38
C LEU A 173 -15.01 -13.02 5.84
N LYS A 174 -16.06 -13.11 5.02
CA LYS A 174 -17.43 -12.69 5.39
C LYS A 174 -17.97 -13.41 6.63
N ILE A 175 -17.79 -14.73 6.69
CA ILE A 175 -18.17 -15.53 7.86
C ILE A 175 -17.36 -15.07 9.07
N GLY A 176 -16.04 -14.99 8.91
CA GLY A 176 -15.11 -14.65 9.99
C GLY A 176 -15.39 -13.31 10.64
N ILE A 177 -15.65 -12.27 9.85
CA ILE A 177 -15.94 -10.94 10.39
C ILE A 177 -17.30 -10.89 11.09
N ARG A 178 -18.32 -11.58 10.58
CA ARG A 178 -19.64 -11.57 11.21
C ARG A 178 -19.62 -12.32 12.53
N VAL A 179 -18.96 -13.48 12.56
CA VAL A 179 -18.76 -14.23 13.81
C VAL A 179 -17.97 -13.40 14.82
N ALA A 180 -16.92 -12.70 14.39
CA ALA A 180 -16.15 -11.83 15.28
C ALA A 180 -16.99 -10.71 15.92
N GLU A 181 -17.83 -10.04 15.15
CA GLU A 181 -18.77 -9.03 15.67
C GLU A 181 -19.74 -9.62 16.69
N GLU A 182 -20.38 -10.75 16.38
CA GLU A 182 -21.33 -11.43 17.28
C GLU A 182 -20.69 -11.95 18.58
N ILE A 183 -19.40 -12.30 18.55
CA ILE A 183 -18.62 -12.67 19.75
C ILE A 183 -18.37 -11.46 20.67
N GLY A 184 -18.43 -10.24 20.12
CA GLY A 184 -18.21 -8.99 20.85
C GLY A 184 -16.88 -8.31 20.52
N ALA A 185 -16.41 -8.41 19.28
CA ALA A 185 -15.33 -7.56 18.79
C ALA A 185 -15.74 -6.08 18.78
N ASP A 186 -14.82 -5.21 19.17
CA ASP A 186 -14.95 -3.75 19.03
C ASP A 186 -14.27 -3.23 17.74
N GLY A 187 -13.52 -4.11 17.07
CA GLY A 187 -12.87 -3.84 15.78
C GLY A 187 -12.37 -5.13 15.13
N ILE A 188 -12.19 -5.08 13.82
CA ILE A 188 -11.84 -6.24 13.00
C ILE A 188 -10.54 -5.96 12.26
N LYS A 189 -9.64 -6.94 12.21
CA LYS A 189 -8.42 -6.88 11.40
C LYS A 189 -8.45 -8.01 10.36
N ILE A 190 -8.48 -7.71 9.07
CA ILE A 190 -8.57 -8.73 8.01
C ILE A 190 -7.68 -8.45 6.80
N ASN A 191 -7.44 -9.49 6.01
CA ASN A 191 -6.82 -9.38 4.70
C ASN A 191 -7.72 -8.58 3.73
N TYR A 192 -7.09 -7.80 2.85
CA TYR A 192 -7.77 -7.26 1.67
C TYR A 192 -8.21 -8.40 0.75
N SER A 193 -9.43 -8.32 0.21
CA SER A 193 -10.01 -9.37 -0.65
C SER A 193 -9.46 -9.36 -2.09
N GLY A 194 -8.76 -8.30 -2.49
CA GLY A 194 -8.09 -8.17 -3.78
C GLY A 194 -8.68 -7.12 -4.71
N ASP A 195 -9.92 -6.67 -4.46
CA ASP A 195 -10.54 -5.58 -5.21
C ASP A 195 -11.54 -4.77 -4.34
N VAL A 196 -11.77 -3.52 -4.74
CA VAL A 196 -12.61 -2.57 -3.99
C VAL A 196 -14.05 -3.03 -3.87
N SER A 197 -14.61 -3.73 -4.88
CA SER A 197 -16.01 -4.12 -4.87
C SER A 197 -16.24 -5.25 -3.87
N SER A 198 -15.45 -6.33 -3.96
CA SER A 198 -15.57 -7.45 -3.02
C SER A 198 -15.24 -7.02 -1.59
N PHE A 199 -14.25 -6.13 -1.40
CA PHE A 199 -13.89 -5.67 -0.07
C PHE A 199 -14.98 -4.77 0.54
N ARG A 200 -15.63 -3.94 -0.28
CA ARG A 200 -16.77 -3.13 0.16
C ARG A 200 -17.94 -3.99 0.64
N ASP A 201 -18.21 -5.09 -0.05
CA ASP A 201 -19.27 -6.02 0.36
C ASP A 201 -18.95 -6.69 1.70
N ILE A 202 -17.68 -6.97 1.97
CA ILE A 202 -17.19 -7.48 3.27
C ILE A 202 -17.37 -6.41 4.35
N VAL A 203 -16.82 -5.21 4.15
CA VAL A 203 -16.86 -4.14 5.16
C VAL A 203 -18.30 -3.76 5.55
N ARG A 204 -19.24 -3.81 4.61
CA ARG A 204 -20.66 -3.49 4.86
C ARG A 204 -21.43 -4.56 5.64
N SER A 205 -20.86 -5.74 5.89
CA SER A 205 -21.57 -6.81 6.60
C SER A 205 -21.43 -6.75 8.12
N VAL A 206 -20.74 -5.73 8.64
CA VAL A 206 -20.52 -5.47 10.07
C VAL A 206 -20.68 -3.96 10.35
N ASP A 207 -21.02 -3.61 11.58
CA ASP A 207 -21.22 -2.23 12.05
C ASP A 207 -20.01 -1.67 12.81
N ILE A 208 -18.97 -2.50 13.03
CA ILE A 208 -17.74 -2.15 13.75
C ILE A 208 -16.57 -1.81 12.80
N PRO A 209 -15.57 -1.03 13.25
CA PRO A 209 -14.40 -0.66 12.45
C PRO A 209 -13.64 -1.85 11.86
N VAL A 210 -13.33 -1.78 10.56
CA VAL A 210 -12.56 -2.81 9.85
C VAL A 210 -11.23 -2.24 9.39
N PHE A 211 -10.13 -2.83 9.85
CA PHE A 211 -8.77 -2.46 9.50
C PHE A 211 -8.14 -3.49 8.57
N ILE A 212 -7.43 -3.02 7.54
CA ILE A 212 -6.71 -3.92 6.64
C ILE A 212 -5.35 -4.32 7.21
N LEU A 213 -5.05 -5.62 7.16
CA LEU A 213 -3.70 -6.13 7.42
C LEU A 213 -2.90 -6.26 6.12
N GLY A 214 -1.60 -5.98 6.23
CA GLY A 214 -0.67 -6.10 5.11
C GLY A 214 -0.36 -7.58 4.85
N GLY A 215 -0.77 -8.09 3.69
CA GLY A 215 -0.53 -9.46 3.24
C GLY A 215 0.94 -9.76 2.90
N ALA A 216 1.19 -10.32 1.72
CA ALA A 216 2.55 -10.39 1.19
C ALA A 216 3.13 -8.98 1.04
N LYS A 217 4.46 -8.84 1.19
CA LYS A 217 5.13 -7.54 1.03
C LYS A 217 4.94 -7.04 -0.40
N SER A 218 4.46 -5.81 -0.57
CA SER A 218 4.41 -5.10 -1.86
C SER A 218 5.82 -4.87 -2.40
N LYS A 219 5.94 -4.82 -3.73
CA LYS A 219 7.22 -4.60 -4.43
C LYS A 219 7.77 -3.19 -4.23
N GLY A 220 6.91 -2.22 -3.90
CA GLY A 220 7.28 -0.83 -3.67
C GLY A 220 6.27 -0.02 -2.87
N TYR A 221 6.59 1.25 -2.63
CA TYR A 221 5.74 2.16 -1.82
C TYR A 221 4.40 2.43 -2.50
N ARG A 222 4.37 2.53 -3.83
CA ARG A 222 3.15 2.80 -4.60
C ARG A 222 2.10 1.71 -4.38
N GLU A 223 2.44 0.46 -4.65
CA GLU A 223 1.53 -0.67 -4.47
C GLU A 223 1.03 -0.77 -3.03
N ALA A 224 1.89 -0.48 -2.04
CA ALA A 224 1.47 -0.44 -0.64
C ALA A 224 0.48 0.71 -0.37
N CYS A 225 0.65 1.86 -1.01
CA CYS A 225 -0.27 3.00 -0.90
C CYS A 225 -1.59 2.76 -1.63
N GLU A 226 -1.57 2.14 -2.80
CA GLU A 226 -2.76 1.77 -3.56
C GLU A 226 -3.64 0.82 -2.77
N LEU A 227 -3.03 -0.18 -2.11
CA LEU A 227 -3.74 -1.09 -1.21
C LEU A 227 -4.50 -0.33 -0.10
N VAL A 228 -3.86 0.66 0.53
CA VAL A 228 -4.51 1.49 1.56
C VAL A 228 -5.63 2.33 0.96
N GLU A 229 -5.36 2.99 -0.15
CA GLU A 229 -6.33 3.85 -0.84
C GLU A 229 -7.57 3.06 -1.28
N GLU A 230 -7.38 1.88 -1.85
CA GLU A 230 -8.47 0.98 -2.26
C GLU A 230 -9.29 0.49 -1.08
N ALA A 231 -8.65 0.08 0.01
CA ALA A 231 -9.35 -0.35 1.22
C ALA A 231 -10.18 0.78 1.85
N LEU A 232 -9.64 1.99 1.92
CA LEU A 232 -10.39 3.16 2.40
C LEU A 232 -11.56 3.49 1.46
N LYS A 233 -11.39 3.38 0.13
CA LYS A 233 -12.48 3.52 -0.86
C LYS A 233 -13.57 2.45 -0.73
N ALA A 234 -13.23 1.29 -0.19
CA ALA A 234 -14.17 0.22 0.13
C ALA A 234 -14.88 0.42 1.47
N GLY A 235 -14.39 1.31 2.34
CA GLY A 235 -15.01 1.68 3.61
C GLY A 235 -14.21 1.26 4.85
N ALA A 236 -12.98 0.76 4.69
CA ALA A 236 -12.14 0.42 5.84
C ALA A 236 -11.89 1.63 6.74
N SER A 237 -11.71 1.37 8.04
CA SER A 237 -11.32 2.35 9.05
C SER A 237 -9.80 2.55 9.12
N GLY A 238 -9.04 2.00 8.19
CA GLY A 238 -7.59 2.20 8.09
C GLY A 238 -6.79 0.90 8.11
N THR A 239 -5.62 0.91 8.72
CA THR A 239 -4.60 -0.14 8.52
C THR A 239 -4.12 -0.74 9.85
N VAL A 240 -3.71 -2.01 9.80
CA VAL A 240 -2.82 -2.65 10.79
C VAL A 240 -1.67 -3.33 10.05
N PHE A 241 -0.70 -2.53 9.60
CA PHE A 241 0.35 -3.01 8.70
C PHE A 241 1.59 -3.53 9.43
N GLY A 242 2.03 -4.72 9.04
CA GLY A 242 3.22 -5.37 9.58
C GLY A 242 4.43 -5.23 8.66
N ARG A 243 4.78 -6.34 7.99
CA ARG A 243 5.90 -6.42 7.05
C ARG A 243 5.91 -5.31 5.99
N GLN A 244 4.73 -4.81 5.60
CA GLN A 244 4.58 -3.70 4.64
C GLN A 244 5.33 -2.44 5.04
N ILE A 245 5.41 -2.15 6.34
CA ILE A 245 6.12 -0.97 6.86
C ILE A 245 7.42 -1.33 7.57
N LEU A 246 7.50 -2.49 8.23
CA LEU A 246 8.72 -2.88 8.95
C LEU A 246 9.89 -3.20 8.02
N GLN A 247 9.64 -3.66 6.79
CA GLN A 247 10.67 -4.22 5.90
C GLN A 247 11.04 -3.29 4.74
N VAL A 248 10.92 -1.98 4.93
CA VAL A 248 11.26 -0.97 3.92
C VAL A 248 12.52 -0.18 4.31
N PRO A 249 13.21 0.47 3.37
CA PRO A 249 14.43 1.22 3.66
C PRO A 249 14.24 2.37 4.67
N ASP A 250 13.14 3.12 4.57
CA ASP A 250 12.78 4.17 5.54
C ASP A 250 11.32 4.01 6.02
N PRO A 251 11.10 3.28 7.14
CA PRO A 251 9.76 3.05 7.66
C PRO A 251 9.08 4.33 8.16
N GLY A 252 9.85 5.35 8.56
CA GLY A 252 9.31 6.64 9.00
C GLY A 252 8.82 7.49 7.83
N GLU A 253 9.46 7.41 6.66
CA GLU A 253 8.95 8.03 5.43
C GLU A 253 7.61 7.41 5.03
N LEU A 254 7.54 6.07 5.00
CA LEU A 254 6.31 5.38 4.62
C LEU A 254 5.17 5.60 5.62
N ALA A 255 5.48 5.67 6.93
CA ALA A 255 4.52 6.07 7.95
C ALA A 255 3.89 7.43 7.64
N ARG A 256 4.70 8.46 7.35
CA ARG A 256 4.20 9.79 6.98
C ARG A 256 3.31 9.77 5.75
N ILE A 257 3.66 8.96 4.75
CA ILE A 257 2.86 8.81 3.54
C ILE A 257 1.51 8.17 3.87
N PHE A 258 1.49 7.08 4.65
CA PHE A 258 0.25 6.45 5.08
C PHE A 258 -0.64 7.37 5.92
N MET A 259 -0.08 8.17 6.82
CA MET A 259 -0.86 9.16 7.58
C MET A 259 -1.63 10.11 6.65
N ARG A 260 -1.00 10.57 5.57
CA ARG A 260 -1.66 11.44 4.57
C ARG A 260 -2.77 10.71 3.81
N ILE A 261 -2.57 9.45 3.46
CA ILE A 261 -3.62 8.66 2.78
C ILE A 261 -4.80 8.43 3.73
N VAL A 262 -4.51 7.99 4.95
CA VAL A 262 -5.53 7.62 5.95
C VAL A 262 -6.35 8.83 6.38
N HIS A 263 -5.69 9.93 6.77
CA HIS A 263 -6.38 11.07 7.39
C HIS A 263 -6.63 12.27 6.47
N GLU A 264 -5.74 12.53 5.50
CA GLU A 264 -5.89 13.68 4.59
C GLU A 264 -6.60 13.28 3.28
N GLY A 265 -6.83 11.98 3.05
CA GLY A 265 -7.41 11.48 1.80
C GLY A 265 -6.51 11.70 0.59
N ALA A 266 -5.20 11.86 0.80
CA ALA A 266 -4.24 12.02 -0.29
C ALA A 266 -4.25 10.78 -1.18
N SER A 267 -4.37 10.98 -2.50
CA SER A 267 -4.30 9.87 -3.44
C SER A 267 -2.86 9.44 -3.67
N THR A 268 -2.67 8.15 -4.00
CA THR A 268 -1.37 7.62 -4.43
C THR A 268 -0.79 8.47 -5.56
N LYS A 269 -1.61 8.89 -6.52
CA LYS A 269 -1.18 9.74 -7.63
C LYS A 269 -0.60 11.07 -7.15
N GLU A 270 -1.23 11.75 -6.20
CA GLU A 270 -0.73 13.02 -5.63
C GLU A 270 0.57 12.83 -4.82
N LEU A 271 0.70 11.70 -4.12
CA LEU A 271 1.86 11.43 -3.27
C LEU A 271 3.11 11.08 -4.07
N PHE A 272 2.95 10.29 -5.12
CA PHE A 272 4.08 9.83 -5.94
C PHE A 272 4.39 10.75 -7.12
N SER A 273 3.48 11.66 -7.50
CA SER A 273 3.83 12.78 -8.38
C SER A 273 4.87 13.74 -7.77
N GLN A 274 5.11 13.68 -6.46
CA GLN A 274 6.01 14.62 -5.79
C GLN A 274 7.40 14.06 -5.46
N LYS A 275 7.73 12.82 -5.88
CA LYS A 275 8.96 12.15 -5.43
C LYS A 275 10.24 12.63 -6.13
N VAL A 276 10.12 13.22 -7.32
CA VAL A 276 11.25 13.82 -8.02
C VAL A 276 11.23 15.31 -7.74
N LYS A 277 12.06 15.74 -6.79
CA LYS A 277 12.29 17.16 -6.54
C LYS A 277 13.35 17.66 -7.49
N GLY A 278 13.00 18.62 -8.33
CA GLY A 278 13.93 19.26 -9.25
C GLY A 278 13.98 18.62 -10.63
N ILE A 279 14.68 19.30 -11.51
CA ILE A 279 14.77 19.01 -12.94
C ILE A 279 15.45 17.65 -13.13
N SER A 280 14.76 16.68 -13.75
CA SER A 280 15.28 15.32 -13.96
C SER A 280 15.03 14.81 -15.39
N LYS A 281 15.72 13.72 -15.78
CA LYS A 281 15.52 13.01 -17.04
C LYS A 281 15.68 11.50 -16.87
N LEU A 282 15.11 10.73 -17.80
CA LEU A 282 15.33 9.29 -17.86
C LEU A 282 16.71 8.99 -18.44
N LYS A 283 17.47 8.14 -17.75
CA LYS A 283 18.74 7.59 -18.23
C LYS A 283 18.57 6.10 -18.49
N VAL A 284 18.94 5.65 -19.69
CA VAL A 284 18.85 4.25 -20.10
C VAL A 284 20.26 3.66 -20.25
N ASP A 285 20.54 2.60 -19.52
CA ASP A 285 21.75 1.79 -19.65
C ASP A 285 21.53 0.71 -20.73
N LEU A 286 22.11 0.94 -21.90
CA LEU A 286 22.00 0.03 -23.05
C LEU A 286 22.73 -1.30 -22.82
N ASN A 287 23.65 -1.41 -21.86
CA ASN A 287 24.30 -2.68 -21.52
C ASN A 287 23.37 -3.60 -20.72
N LYS A 288 22.42 -3.03 -19.96
CA LYS A 288 21.39 -3.78 -19.23
C LYS A 288 20.13 -3.98 -20.03
N CYS A 289 19.82 -3.05 -20.93
CA CYS A 289 18.56 -3.06 -21.67
C CYS A 289 18.47 -4.28 -22.60
N THR A 290 17.36 -5.03 -22.48
CA THR A 290 17.10 -6.21 -23.31
C THR A 290 16.27 -5.90 -24.55
N GLY A 291 15.74 -4.67 -24.68
CA GLY A 291 14.84 -4.31 -25.78
C GLY A 291 13.43 -4.91 -25.68
N CYS A 292 13.00 -5.37 -24.49
CA CYS A 292 11.72 -6.06 -24.30
C CYS A 292 10.46 -5.19 -24.52
N GLY A 293 10.59 -3.86 -24.52
CA GLY A 293 9.46 -2.93 -24.73
C GLY A 293 8.54 -2.75 -23.51
N THR A 294 8.82 -3.37 -22.36
CA THR A 294 8.00 -3.22 -21.13
C THR A 294 7.82 -1.76 -20.72
N CYS A 295 8.86 -0.93 -20.89
CA CYS A 295 8.79 0.50 -20.62
C CYS A 295 7.77 1.25 -21.48
N SER A 296 7.60 0.86 -22.75
CA SER A 296 6.63 1.46 -23.67
C SER A 296 5.21 1.02 -23.31
N VAL A 297 5.03 -0.25 -22.95
CA VAL A 297 3.75 -0.80 -22.47
C VAL A 297 3.33 -0.12 -21.17
N ALA A 298 4.23 -0.03 -20.19
CA ALA A 298 3.99 0.64 -18.92
C ALA A 298 3.62 2.11 -19.13
N CYS A 299 4.35 2.82 -20.00
CA CYS A 299 4.04 4.19 -20.35
C CYS A 299 2.66 4.32 -21.00
N SER A 300 2.30 3.46 -21.96
CA SER A 300 0.98 3.47 -22.58
C SER A 300 -0.11 3.21 -21.55
N MET A 301 0.00 2.13 -20.77
CA MET A 301 -0.99 1.77 -19.76
C MET A 301 -1.21 2.89 -18.73
N ALA A 302 -0.15 3.57 -18.31
CA ALA A 302 -0.23 4.69 -17.38
C ALA A 302 -1.06 5.87 -17.92
N HIS A 303 -1.06 6.09 -19.24
CA HIS A 303 -1.70 7.26 -19.84
C HIS A 303 -3.03 6.95 -20.54
N SER A 304 -3.17 5.77 -21.13
CA SER A 304 -4.39 5.36 -21.85
C SER A 304 -5.22 4.30 -21.13
N GLY A 305 -4.70 3.69 -20.06
CA GLY A 305 -5.35 2.56 -19.39
C GLY A 305 -5.26 1.24 -20.17
N MET A 306 -4.57 1.22 -21.31
CA MET A 306 -4.36 0.03 -22.13
C MET A 306 -3.01 0.04 -22.82
N SER A 307 -2.57 -1.12 -23.28
CA SER A 307 -1.36 -1.22 -24.12
C SER A 307 -1.71 -0.81 -25.55
N HIS A 308 -1.12 0.29 -26.02
CA HIS A 308 -1.30 0.81 -27.38
C HIS A 308 0.06 0.85 -28.10
N PRO A 309 0.17 0.35 -29.34
CA PRO A 309 1.45 0.18 -30.04
C PRO A 309 2.15 1.49 -30.43
N SER A 310 1.49 2.65 -30.27
CA SER A 310 2.04 3.95 -30.69
C SER A 310 1.79 5.08 -29.69
N TYR A 311 1.18 4.81 -28.53
CA TYR A 311 0.84 5.87 -27.57
C TYR A 311 1.71 5.75 -26.31
N PHE A 312 2.97 6.14 -26.44
CA PHE A 312 3.95 6.15 -25.36
C PHE A 312 5.01 7.25 -25.58
N ALA A 313 5.57 7.77 -24.50
CA ALA A 313 6.62 8.79 -24.52
C ALA A 313 8.04 8.26 -24.25
N ILE A 314 8.21 6.95 -24.37
CA ILE A 314 9.49 6.23 -24.34
C ILE A 314 9.42 5.07 -25.32
N ASN A 315 10.47 4.89 -26.12
CA ASN A 315 10.54 3.79 -27.08
C ASN A 315 11.90 3.12 -27.05
N VAL A 316 11.92 1.80 -26.95
CA VAL A 316 13.14 1.02 -27.14
C VAL A 316 12.96 0.17 -28.38
N ALA A 317 13.85 0.34 -29.36
CA ALA A 317 13.77 -0.31 -30.65
C ALA A 317 15.11 -0.99 -30.99
N ASN A 318 15.02 -2.11 -31.71
CA ASN A 318 16.18 -2.76 -32.30
C ASN A 318 16.36 -2.29 -33.73
N GLU A 319 17.33 -1.41 -33.96
CA GLU A 319 17.71 -0.96 -35.30
C GLU A 319 18.74 -1.94 -35.90
N PHE A 320 18.36 -2.59 -36.99
CA PHE A 320 19.26 -3.45 -37.76
C PHE A 320 20.45 -2.62 -38.30
N PRO A 321 21.71 -3.10 -38.24
CA PRO A 321 22.14 -4.49 -38.09
C PRO A 321 22.45 -4.99 -36.66
N LYS A 322 22.33 -4.20 -35.58
CA LYS A 322 22.46 -4.66 -34.16
C LYS A 322 22.38 -3.55 -33.09
N LYS A 323 21.82 -2.39 -33.41
CA LYS A 323 21.83 -1.26 -32.48
C LYS A 323 20.52 -1.21 -31.70
N LEU A 324 20.57 -1.65 -30.45
CA LEU A 324 19.52 -1.32 -29.50
C LEU A 324 19.54 0.20 -29.29
N VAL A 325 18.41 0.86 -29.56
CA VAL A 325 18.24 2.29 -29.38
C VAL A 325 17.12 2.54 -28.39
N ALA A 326 17.41 3.30 -27.35
CA ALA A 326 16.41 3.81 -26.42
C ALA A 326 16.18 5.30 -26.68
N ARG A 327 14.93 5.66 -26.97
CA ARG A 327 14.49 7.04 -27.20
C ARG A 327 13.65 7.48 -26.01
N THR A 328 14.14 8.46 -25.28
CA THR A 328 13.47 9.09 -24.15
C THR A 328 13.36 10.59 -24.39
N CYS A 329 12.48 11.27 -23.66
CA CYS A 329 12.41 12.73 -23.70
C CYS A 329 13.72 13.31 -23.15
N THR A 330 14.40 14.10 -23.98
CA THR A 330 15.64 14.80 -23.62
C THR A 330 15.40 16.15 -22.97
N ARG A 331 14.14 16.58 -22.86
CA ARG A 331 13.74 17.91 -22.35
C ARG A 331 14.35 19.09 -23.11
N CYS A 332 14.58 18.94 -24.40
CA CYS A 332 15.15 20.00 -25.25
C CYS A 332 14.20 21.17 -25.58
N GLY A 333 12.93 21.15 -25.13
CA GLY A 333 11.99 22.27 -25.34
C GLY A 333 11.39 22.41 -26.74
N LYS A 334 11.93 21.76 -27.78
CA LYS A 334 11.47 21.93 -29.17
C LYS A 334 9.96 21.74 -29.40
N CYS A 335 9.30 20.85 -28.66
CA CYS A 335 7.85 20.67 -28.73
C CYS A 335 7.06 21.85 -28.14
N ILE A 336 7.61 22.51 -27.12
CA ILE A 336 7.08 23.74 -26.51
C ILE A 336 7.23 24.89 -27.49
N ASP A 337 8.43 25.07 -28.05
CA ASP A 337 8.73 26.16 -29.00
C ASP A 337 7.89 26.07 -30.28
N ALA A 338 7.62 24.85 -30.75
CA ALA A 338 6.81 24.61 -31.94
C ALA A 338 5.29 24.78 -31.72
N CYS A 339 4.82 24.92 -30.47
CA CYS A 339 3.39 24.96 -30.17
C CYS A 339 2.79 26.35 -30.48
N PRO A 340 1.94 26.52 -31.51
CA PRO A 340 1.42 27.83 -31.91
C PRO A 340 0.44 28.44 -30.89
N LYS A 341 -0.17 27.60 -30.03
CA LYS A 341 -1.08 28.03 -28.96
C LYS A 341 -0.39 28.17 -27.60
N HIS A 342 0.92 27.92 -27.54
CA HIS A 342 1.68 27.88 -26.28
C HIS A 342 1.07 26.96 -25.22
N ALA A 343 0.41 25.88 -25.65
CA ALA A 343 -0.28 24.94 -24.77
C ALA A 343 0.67 23.97 -24.06
N LEU A 344 1.94 23.91 -24.46
CA LEU A 344 2.97 23.10 -23.82
C LEU A 344 3.92 24.00 -23.01
N SER A 345 4.33 23.56 -21.83
CA SER A 345 5.32 24.25 -21.00
C SER A 345 6.06 23.26 -20.10
N PHE A 346 7.23 23.63 -19.59
CA PHE A 346 7.87 22.88 -18.50
C PHE A 346 7.17 23.17 -17.17
N ASP A 347 6.88 22.12 -16.42
CA ASP A 347 6.43 22.22 -15.03
C ASP A 347 7.52 22.84 -14.16
N LYS A 348 7.18 23.70 -13.21
CA LYS A 348 8.19 24.36 -12.36
C LYS A 348 8.74 23.45 -11.26
N ALA A 349 8.02 22.40 -10.87
CA ALA A 349 8.40 21.51 -9.77
C ALA A 349 9.36 20.40 -10.22
N ASP A 350 9.05 19.75 -11.34
CA ASP A 350 9.85 18.62 -11.86
C ASP A 350 10.50 18.92 -13.22
N GLY A 351 10.09 20.00 -13.89
CA GLY A 351 10.65 20.43 -15.16
C GLY A 351 10.20 19.62 -16.38
N HIS A 352 9.23 18.72 -16.25
CA HIS A 352 8.75 17.91 -17.37
C HIS A 352 7.66 18.63 -18.17
N VAL A 353 7.44 18.16 -19.40
CA VAL A 353 6.48 18.83 -20.30
C VAL A 353 5.07 18.60 -19.77
N ARG A 354 4.27 19.66 -19.72
CA ARG A 354 2.85 19.65 -19.38
C ARG A 354 2.06 20.26 -20.52
N ALA A 355 0.92 19.65 -20.83
CA ALA A 355 -0.01 20.16 -21.82
C ALA A 355 -1.24 20.74 -21.13
N ASP A 356 -1.64 21.93 -21.54
CA ASP A 356 -2.85 22.61 -21.11
C ASP A 356 -3.99 22.34 -22.10
N GLY A 357 -4.91 21.46 -21.70
CA GLY A 357 -6.06 21.07 -22.52
C GLY A 357 -7.06 22.20 -22.80
N THR A 358 -7.00 23.32 -22.06
CA THR A 358 -7.85 24.49 -22.34
C THR A 358 -7.30 25.36 -23.46
N ARG A 359 -5.98 25.28 -23.72
CA ARG A 359 -5.28 26.05 -24.76
C ARG A 359 -4.96 25.21 -26.00
N CYS A 360 -4.81 23.90 -25.84
CA CYS A 360 -4.52 23.02 -26.96
C CYS A 360 -5.76 22.86 -27.86
N ASP A 361 -5.61 23.21 -29.13
CA ASP A 361 -6.63 22.99 -30.17
C ASP A 361 -6.24 21.85 -31.13
N LEU A 362 -5.16 21.14 -30.79
CA LEU A 362 -4.49 20.10 -31.60
C LEU A 362 -4.29 20.49 -33.08
N CYS A 363 -3.97 21.77 -33.29
CA CYS A 363 -3.46 22.39 -34.52
C CYS A 363 -4.46 22.50 -35.69
N THR A 364 -5.71 22.87 -35.39
CA THR A 364 -6.80 23.03 -36.38
C THR A 364 -6.38 23.81 -37.63
N GLY A 365 -6.55 23.20 -38.82
CA GLY A 365 -6.23 23.76 -40.14
C GLY A 365 -4.82 23.44 -40.67
N GLN A 366 -3.97 22.76 -39.90
CA GLN A 366 -2.63 22.32 -40.32
C GLN A 366 -2.61 20.82 -40.64
N GLY A 367 -1.76 20.41 -41.58
CA GLY A 367 -1.62 19.01 -42.03
C GLY A 367 -0.96 18.05 -41.02
N GLY A 368 -0.86 18.42 -39.74
CA GLY A 368 -0.26 17.63 -38.67
C GLY A 368 -0.01 18.41 -37.38
N LEU A 369 0.40 17.71 -36.32
CA LEU A 369 0.71 18.30 -35.01
C LEU A 369 2.14 18.84 -34.97
N ALA A 370 2.30 20.17 -34.86
CA ALA A 370 3.60 20.83 -34.87
C ALA A 370 4.55 20.31 -33.77
N CYS A 371 4.04 20.09 -32.56
CA CYS A 371 4.82 19.58 -31.43
C CYS A 371 5.31 18.13 -31.62
N VAL A 372 4.51 17.28 -32.28
CA VAL A 372 4.88 15.89 -32.63
C VAL A 372 5.98 15.92 -33.68
N ALA A 373 5.81 16.71 -34.75
CA ALA A 373 6.80 16.85 -35.82
C ALA A 373 8.13 17.45 -35.33
N ALA A 374 8.09 18.34 -34.34
CA ALA A 374 9.29 18.99 -33.80
C ALA A 374 10.10 18.11 -32.85
N CYS A 375 9.58 16.95 -32.40
CA CYS A 375 10.27 16.10 -31.43
C CYS A 375 11.44 15.33 -32.08
N PRO A 376 12.71 15.66 -31.76
CA PRO A 376 13.86 15.00 -32.39
C PRO A 376 14.01 13.54 -31.96
N MET A 377 13.42 13.16 -30.82
CA MET A 377 13.45 11.81 -30.29
C MET A 377 12.24 10.98 -30.74
N HIS A 378 11.27 11.58 -31.43
CA HIS A 378 10.02 10.94 -31.85
C HIS A 378 9.24 10.27 -30.70
N VAL A 379 9.24 10.91 -29.53
CA VAL A 379 8.54 10.43 -28.31
C VAL A 379 7.35 11.29 -27.91
N VAL A 380 7.08 12.39 -28.63
CA VAL A 380 5.82 13.13 -28.46
C VAL A 380 4.79 12.50 -29.39
N GLN A 381 3.65 12.06 -28.86
CA GLN A 381 2.63 11.34 -29.62
C GLN A 381 1.34 12.16 -29.76
N PRO A 382 0.56 11.95 -30.83
CA PRO A 382 -0.82 12.43 -30.89
C PRO A 382 -1.66 11.84 -29.75
N PRO A 383 -2.78 12.47 -29.37
CA PRO A 383 -3.72 11.89 -28.40
C PRO A 383 -4.22 10.53 -28.87
N ALA A 384 -4.44 9.60 -27.93
CA ALA A 384 -4.99 8.28 -28.24
C ALA A 384 -6.52 8.30 -28.47
N ASN A 385 -7.22 9.33 -27.98
CA ASN A 385 -8.68 9.48 -28.05
C ASN A 385 -9.45 8.28 -27.46
N ILE A 386 -8.98 7.74 -26.33
CA ILE A 386 -9.60 6.58 -25.67
C ILE A 386 -10.60 7.07 -24.60
N PRO A 387 -11.90 6.73 -24.72
CA PRO A 387 -12.89 7.11 -23.71
C PRO A 387 -12.54 6.57 -22.32
N GLY A 388 -12.54 7.44 -21.31
CA GLY A 388 -12.28 7.06 -19.91
C GLY A 388 -10.81 6.82 -19.55
N ALA A 389 -9.87 7.18 -20.43
CA ALA A 389 -8.45 7.01 -20.16
C ALA A 389 -7.94 7.85 -18.96
N PRO A 390 -6.90 7.40 -18.23
CA PRO A 390 -6.33 8.10 -17.07
C PRO A 390 -5.74 9.49 -17.36
N TYR A 391 -5.29 9.74 -18.60
CA TYR A 391 -4.66 11.00 -19.03
C TYR A 391 -5.58 11.84 -19.91
N PRO A 392 -5.48 13.19 -19.88
CA PRO A 392 -6.26 14.07 -20.74
C PRO A 392 -6.12 13.70 -22.23
N GLN A 393 -7.24 13.31 -22.86
CA GLN A 393 -7.26 12.81 -24.25
C GLN A 393 -7.35 13.94 -25.30
N GLY A 394 -7.37 15.21 -24.88
CA GLY A 394 -7.46 16.38 -25.78
C GLY A 394 -6.12 17.07 -26.05
N VAL A 395 -5.00 16.44 -25.72
CA VAL A 395 -3.65 17.03 -25.80
C VAL A 395 -2.63 16.00 -26.31
N PRO A 396 -1.52 16.43 -26.91
CA PRO A 396 -0.45 15.50 -27.28
C PRO A 396 0.20 14.92 -26.04
N LEU A 397 0.61 13.65 -26.10
CA LEU A 397 1.38 13.00 -25.05
C LEU A 397 2.85 13.34 -25.22
N ALA A 398 3.39 14.18 -24.35
CA ALA A 398 4.82 14.31 -24.11
C ALA A 398 5.17 13.57 -22.80
N CYS A 399 6.45 13.20 -22.62
CA CYS A 399 6.87 12.61 -21.34
C CYS A 399 6.71 13.67 -20.23
N ASP A 400 5.70 13.44 -19.41
CA ASP A 400 5.33 14.22 -18.25
C ASP A 400 5.88 13.60 -16.95
N PHE A 401 6.77 12.61 -17.09
CA PHE A 401 7.34 11.83 -16.01
C PHE A 401 6.31 11.08 -15.15
N CYS A 402 5.13 10.80 -15.70
CA CYS A 402 3.99 10.25 -14.97
C CYS A 402 3.69 11.10 -13.72
N GLY A 403 3.83 12.42 -13.88
CA GLY A 403 3.69 13.39 -12.82
C GLY A 403 4.81 13.39 -11.79
N GLY A 404 5.89 12.60 -11.91
CA GLY A 404 6.98 12.49 -10.91
C GLY A 404 7.34 11.06 -10.52
N TYR A 405 6.62 10.06 -11.03
CA TYR A 405 6.86 8.63 -10.81
C TYR A 405 6.86 7.85 -12.12
N PRO A 406 7.95 7.87 -12.89
CA PRO A 406 7.96 7.33 -14.24
C PRO A 406 7.75 5.81 -14.22
N GLU A 407 6.57 5.35 -14.64
CA GLU A 407 6.20 3.92 -14.69
C GLU A 407 7.20 3.09 -15.51
N CYS A 408 7.82 3.69 -16.52
CA CYS A 408 8.86 3.05 -17.30
C CYS A 408 10.13 2.68 -16.52
N VAL A 409 10.44 3.39 -15.41
CA VAL A 409 11.52 3.04 -14.48
C VAL A 409 11.08 1.88 -13.61
N GLU A 410 9.91 1.99 -12.97
CA GLU A 410 9.37 0.98 -12.05
C GLU A 410 9.21 -0.40 -12.72
N TRP A 411 8.67 -0.41 -13.93
CA TRP A 411 8.37 -1.66 -14.63
C TRP A 411 9.56 -2.19 -15.44
N CYS A 412 10.75 -1.61 -15.33
CA CYS A 412 11.93 -2.12 -16.01
C CYS A 412 12.42 -3.43 -15.34
N PRO A 413 12.28 -4.61 -15.98
CA PRO A 413 12.57 -5.88 -15.30
C PRO A 413 14.05 -6.14 -15.03
N VAL A 414 14.93 -5.29 -15.56
CA VAL A 414 16.39 -5.43 -15.53
C VAL A 414 17.07 -4.15 -15.01
N ASP A 415 16.30 -3.22 -14.45
CA ASP A 415 16.78 -1.95 -13.91
C ASP A 415 17.68 -1.16 -14.88
N ALA A 416 17.35 -1.22 -16.18
CA ALA A 416 18.07 -0.52 -17.23
C ALA A 416 17.68 0.96 -17.34
N ILE A 417 16.55 1.37 -16.76
CA ILE A 417 16.05 2.74 -16.81
C ILE A 417 16.14 3.31 -15.39
N THR A 418 16.75 4.48 -15.27
CA THR A 418 16.96 5.17 -13.99
C THR A 418 16.61 6.64 -14.13
N ILE A 419 16.40 7.31 -12.98
CA ILE A 419 16.19 8.75 -12.91
C ILE A 419 17.56 9.43 -12.75
N GLN A 420 17.84 10.41 -13.59
CA GLN A 420 19.04 11.25 -13.51
C GLN A 420 18.61 12.70 -13.23
N GLU A 421 19.06 13.25 -12.10
CA GLU A 421 18.94 14.68 -11.83
C GLU A 421 19.75 15.49 -12.87
N VAL A 422 19.16 16.59 -13.31
CA VAL A 422 19.73 17.52 -14.27
C VAL A 422 19.98 18.83 -13.53
N ARG A 423 21.20 19.36 -13.64
CA ARG A 423 21.53 20.64 -12.98
C ARG A 423 20.75 21.76 -13.66
N PRO A 424 20.39 22.85 -12.95
CA PRO A 424 19.70 24.00 -13.54
C PRO A 424 20.43 24.65 -14.74
N ASP A 425 21.72 24.36 -14.91
CA ASP A 425 22.62 24.96 -15.88
C ASP A 425 22.90 24.04 -17.11
N GLU A 426 22.35 22.82 -17.14
CA GLU A 426 22.38 21.83 -18.24
C GLU A 426 21.05 21.79 -19.00
#